data_AF-A0A242KCL7-F1
#
_entry.id   AF-A0A242KCL7-F1
#
_cell.length_a   1.000
_cell.length_b   1.000
_cell.length_c   1.000
_cell.angle_alpha   90.00
_cell.angle_beta   90.00
_cell.angle_gamma   90.00
#
_symmetry.space_group_name_H-M   'P 1'
#
loop_
_entity.id
_entity.type
_entity.pdbx_description
1 polymer ?
#
loop_
_entity_poly.entity_id
_entity_poly.type
_entity_poly.pdbx_seq_one_letter_code
_entity_poly.pdbx_strand_id
1 'polypeptide(L)'
;MKKDRQQLFFIFLLFVLFALTNLLLLFLGESPRGILLNLIAGLAFTPVEIYATVFFLENFLRKREEKIEELREDTDYFSIAKEDQLQLIWTIKYCLLENFSTKNYEDVDSAFYNLYMDRENALSAEFWKNALLEEHLTPSVKKYNLNLIGKDTSYHSALELSTEIGDYIRTEITDFYAIYLKFIPLDIFKELHGIYKSIEVSVLFSDNAYLLQHKQELIEKQKKKELQPEEYEKLAQLSQNLLVDIYQHMQNISAMTLEHHTKLLEDQ
;
A
#
# COMPACT_ATOMS: atom_id res chain seq x y z
N MET A 1 -29.82 1.91 28.47
CA MET A 1 -29.62 1.38 29.84
C MET A 1 -28.33 1.82 30.52
N LYS A 2 -27.11 1.66 29.96
CA LYS A 2 -25.87 2.20 30.60
C LYS A 2 -25.73 3.74 30.46
N LYS A 3 -26.08 4.32 29.29
CA LYS A 3 -26.08 5.78 29.04
C LYS A 3 -27.01 6.55 30.00
N ASP A 4 -28.20 6.03 30.28
CA ASP A 4 -29.20 6.68 31.15
C ASP A 4 -28.72 6.81 32.61
N ARG A 5 -27.93 5.84 33.11
CA ARG A 5 -27.40 5.86 34.49
C ARG A 5 -26.30 6.90 34.68
N GLN A 6 -25.46 7.14 33.68
CA GLN A 6 -24.41 8.16 33.75
C GLN A 6 -25.00 9.58 33.69
N GLN A 7 -26.03 9.79 32.88
CA GLN A 7 -26.75 11.07 32.81
C GLN A 7 -27.44 11.40 34.14
N LEU A 8 -28.10 10.42 34.77
CA LEU A 8 -28.72 10.59 36.09
C LEU A 8 -27.70 10.90 37.19
N PHE A 9 -26.52 10.27 37.16
CA PHE A 9 -25.46 10.55 38.12
C PHE A 9 -24.90 11.97 37.98
N PHE A 10 -24.72 12.45 36.74
CA PHE A 10 -24.22 13.80 36.47
C PHE A 10 -25.22 14.88 36.91
N ILE A 11 -26.51 14.66 36.65
CA ILE A 11 -27.59 15.54 37.14
C ILE A 11 -27.58 15.60 38.67
N PHE A 12 -27.44 14.46 39.34
CA PHE A 12 -27.35 14.41 40.80
C PHE A 12 -26.14 15.17 41.34
N LEU A 13 -24.96 15.01 40.72
CA LEU A 13 -23.74 15.72 41.11
C LEU A 13 -23.90 17.25 40.99
N LEU A 14 -24.56 17.74 39.93
CA LEU A 14 -24.85 19.16 39.74
C LEU A 14 -25.78 19.71 40.84
N PHE A 15 -26.81 18.95 41.24
CA PHE A 15 -27.67 19.34 42.36
C PHE A 15 -26.90 19.42 43.69
N VAL A 16 -25.97 18.48 43.93
CA VAL A 16 -25.12 18.50 45.13
C VAL A 16 -24.18 19.70 45.14
N LEU A 17 -23.53 20.00 44.00
CA LEU A 17 -22.67 21.18 43.83
C LEU A 17 -23.45 22.48 44.04
N PHE A 18 -24.65 22.58 43.48
CA PHE A 18 -25.53 23.74 43.63
C PHE A 18 -26.00 23.92 45.08
N ALA A 19 -26.32 22.84 45.80
CA ALA A 19 -26.65 22.90 47.21
C ALA A 19 -25.44 23.35 48.06
N LEU A 20 -24.23 22.86 47.74
CA LEU A 20 -22.99 23.23 48.42
C LEU A 20 -22.62 24.70 48.23
N THR A 21 -22.73 25.26 47.01
CA THR A 21 -22.46 26.69 46.76
C THR A 21 -23.44 27.60 47.49
N ASN A 22 -24.73 27.25 47.53
CA ASN A 22 -25.73 28.01 48.29
C ASN A 22 -25.52 27.92 49.81
N LEU A 23 -25.08 26.77 50.33
CA LEU A 23 -24.70 26.60 51.73
C LEU A 23 -23.47 27.46 52.09
N LEU A 24 -22.48 27.54 51.19
CA LEU A 24 -21.29 28.37 51.32
C LEU A 24 -21.62 29.86 51.37
N LEU A 25 -22.54 30.32 50.52
CA LEU A 25 -23.03 31.71 50.53
C LEU A 25 -23.72 32.05 51.87
N LEU A 26 -24.48 31.10 52.42
CA LEU A 26 -25.10 31.21 53.74
C LEU A 26 -24.08 31.39 54.87
N PHE A 27 -22.95 30.67 54.82
CA PHE A 27 -21.84 30.83 55.76
C PHE A 27 -21.09 32.15 55.59
N LEU A 28 -21.09 32.73 54.38
CA LEU A 28 -20.43 34.01 54.07
C LEU A 28 -21.27 35.25 54.43
N GLY A 29 -22.45 35.07 55.05
CA GLY A 29 -23.27 36.17 55.58
C GLY A 29 -24.22 36.82 54.56
N GLU A 30 -24.48 36.15 53.42
CA GLU A 30 -25.51 36.58 52.46
C GLU A 30 -26.90 36.59 53.10
N SER A 31 -27.70 37.60 52.74
CA SER A 31 -29.05 37.71 53.29
C SER A 31 -29.96 36.60 52.73
N PRO A 32 -30.93 36.08 53.51
CA PRO A 32 -31.85 35.05 53.03
C PRO A 32 -32.61 35.43 51.75
N ARG A 33 -32.82 36.74 51.51
CA ARG A 33 -33.41 37.25 50.26
C ARG A 33 -32.45 37.17 49.06
N GLY A 34 -31.16 37.43 49.27
CA GLY A 34 -30.11 37.29 48.24
C GLY A 34 -29.95 35.84 47.81
N ILE A 35 -29.98 34.91 48.78
CA ILE A 35 -29.93 33.47 48.52
C ILE A 35 -31.17 32.99 47.77
N LEU A 36 -32.37 33.49 48.11
CA LEU A 36 -33.61 33.15 47.39
C LEU A 36 -33.59 33.65 45.93
N LEU A 37 -33.09 34.87 45.71
CA LEU A 37 -32.92 35.43 44.36
C LEU A 37 -31.89 34.66 43.54
N ASN A 38 -30.78 34.26 44.15
CA ASN A 38 -29.76 33.41 43.51
C ASN A 38 -30.28 32.00 43.23
N LEU A 39 -31.14 31.43 44.08
CA LEU A 39 -31.82 30.17 43.84
C LEU A 39 -32.78 30.26 42.65
N ILE A 40 -33.57 31.32 42.56
CA ILE A 40 -34.53 31.53 41.45
C ILE A 40 -33.79 31.81 40.13
N ALA A 41 -32.78 32.68 40.15
CA ALA A 41 -31.95 32.98 38.99
C ALA A 41 -31.17 31.72 38.57
N GLY A 42 -30.55 31.03 39.53
CA GLY A 42 -29.89 29.74 39.32
C GLY A 42 -30.83 28.72 38.68
N LEU A 43 -32.02 28.49 39.23
CA LEU A 43 -33.01 27.55 38.67
C LEU A 43 -33.53 27.96 37.29
N ALA A 44 -33.54 29.24 36.94
CA ALA A 44 -33.92 29.71 35.60
C ALA A 44 -32.84 29.44 34.55
N PHE A 45 -31.56 29.56 34.91
CA PHE A 45 -30.43 29.38 33.99
C PHE A 45 -29.82 27.97 34.01
N THR A 46 -29.97 27.22 35.10
CA THR A 46 -29.46 25.84 35.24
C THR A 46 -29.98 24.90 34.14
N PRO A 47 -31.27 24.92 33.72
CA PRO A 47 -31.72 24.10 32.61
C PRO A 47 -31.07 24.45 31.27
N VAL A 48 -30.79 25.74 31.03
CA VAL A 48 -30.13 26.23 29.81
C VAL A 48 -28.66 25.83 29.81
N GLU A 49 -27.98 25.98 30.94
CA GLU A 49 -26.58 25.55 31.12
C GLU A 49 -26.45 24.04 31.01
N ILE A 50 -27.32 23.26 31.67
CA ILE A 50 -27.34 21.79 31.53
C ILE A 50 -27.57 21.39 30.08
N TYR A 51 -28.55 22.01 29.40
CA TYR A 51 -28.82 21.71 28.00
C TYR A 51 -27.63 22.05 27.10
N ALA A 52 -27.01 23.22 27.29
CA ALA A 52 -25.83 23.63 26.54
C ALA A 52 -24.65 22.68 26.80
N THR A 53 -24.36 22.34 28.06
CA THR A 53 -23.29 21.40 28.43
C THR A 53 -23.54 20.02 27.83
N VAL A 54 -24.76 19.49 27.92
CA VAL A 54 -25.11 18.19 27.31
C VAL A 54 -24.97 18.24 25.80
N PHE A 55 -25.45 19.30 25.14
CA PHE A 55 -25.34 19.47 23.68
C PHE A 55 -23.88 19.59 23.20
N PHE A 56 -23.04 20.34 23.91
CA PHE A 56 -21.61 20.44 23.59
C PHE A 56 -20.88 19.12 23.84
N LEU A 57 -21.19 18.44 24.95
CA LEU A 57 -20.60 17.14 25.27
C LEU A 57 -21.02 16.07 24.26
N GLU A 58 -22.31 16.03 23.87
CA GLU A 58 -22.80 15.11 22.83
C GLU A 58 -22.16 15.38 21.48
N ASN A 59 -22.06 16.64 21.04
CA ASN A 59 -21.37 16.96 19.80
C ASN A 59 -19.88 16.62 19.84
N PHE A 60 -19.21 16.82 20.98
CA PHE A 60 -17.82 16.44 21.16
C PHE A 60 -17.62 14.92 21.12
N LEU A 61 -18.47 14.18 21.84
CA LEU A 61 -18.44 12.72 21.86
C LEU A 61 -18.77 12.16 20.48
N ARG A 62 -19.78 12.70 19.78
CA ARG A 62 -20.12 12.27 18.42
C ARG A 62 -18.98 12.51 17.43
N LYS A 63 -18.38 13.71 17.42
CA LYS A 63 -17.20 13.98 16.57
C LYS A 63 -16.02 13.06 16.87
N ARG A 64 -15.85 12.69 18.15
CA ARG A 64 -14.82 11.74 18.56
C ARG A 64 -15.16 10.31 18.11
N GLU A 65 -16.41 9.88 18.27
CA GLU A 65 -16.90 8.57 17.79
C GLU A 65 -16.77 8.47 16.26
N GLU A 66 -17.22 9.48 15.51
CA GLU A 66 -17.04 9.59 14.05
C GLU A 66 -15.57 9.47 13.64
N LYS A 67 -14.66 10.19 14.32
CA LYS A 67 -13.23 10.11 14.05
C LYS A 67 -12.63 8.73 14.39
N ILE A 68 -13.08 8.09 15.47
CA ILE A 68 -12.63 6.74 15.85
C ILE A 68 -13.13 5.71 14.84
N GLU A 69 -14.35 5.87 14.35
CA GLU A 69 -14.95 4.98 13.36
C GLU A 69 -14.28 5.13 11.98
N GLU A 70 -13.98 6.37 11.57
CA GLU A 70 -13.17 6.68 10.38
C GLU A 70 -11.77 6.06 10.48
N LEU A 71 -11.08 6.23 11.62
CA LEU A 71 -9.79 5.59 11.87
C LEU A 71 -9.86 4.06 11.83
N ARG A 72 -10.93 3.47 12.38
CA ARG A 72 -11.13 2.02 12.40
C ARG A 72 -11.40 1.46 11.01
N GLU A 73 -12.27 2.11 10.24
CA GLU A 73 -12.52 1.75 8.84
C GLU A 73 -11.21 1.84 8.03
N ASP A 74 -10.46 2.94 8.14
CA ASP A 74 -9.17 3.09 7.46
C ASP A 74 -8.15 2.01 7.88
N THR A 75 -8.15 1.60 9.15
CA THR A 75 -7.27 0.53 9.66
C THR A 75 -7.65 -0.83 9.07
N ASP A 76 -8.94 -1.16 9.06
CA ASP A 76 -9.44 -2.43 8.54
C ASP A 76 -9.22 -2.52 7.02
N TYR A 77 -9.49 -1.44 6.27
CA TYR A 77 -9.23 -1.40 4.83
C TYR A 77 -7.74 -1.44 4.49
N PHE A 78 -6.88 -0.76 5.25
CA PHE A 78 -5.43 -0.86 5.05
C PHE A 78 -4.90 -2.26 5.35
N SER A 79 -5.47 -2.96 6.34
CA SER A 79 -5.07 -4.35 6.65
C SER A 79 -5.34 -5.30 5.48
N ILE A 80 -6.47 -5.12 4.79
CA ILE A 80 -6.83 -5.89 3.57
C ILE A 80 -5.91 -5.48 2.42
N ALA A 81 -5.71 -4.18 2.20
CA ALA A 81 -4.83 -3.66 1.15
C ALA A 81 -3.38 -4.17 1.34
N LYS A 82 -2.91 -4.31 2.58
CA LYS A 82 -1.58 -4.84 2.90
C LYS A 82 -1.39 -6.28 2.44
N GLU A 83 -2.38 -7.16 2.62
CA GLU A 83 -2.26 -8.55 2.18
C GLU A 83 -2.13 -8.63 0.66
N ASP A 84 -3.00 -7.93 -0.06
CA ASP A 84 -2.96 -7.87 -1.53
C ASP A 84 -1.70 -7.16 -2.05
N GLN A 85 -1.20 -6.16 -1.31
CA GLN A 85 0.07 -5.51 -1.60
C GLN A 85 1.25 -6.50 -1.50
N LEU A 86 1.28 -7.35 -0.46
CA LEU A 86 2.31 -8.37 -0.31
C LEU A 86 2.23 -9.40 -1.45
N GLN A 87 1.02 -9.79 -1.84
CA GLN A 87 0.80 -10.68 -2.98
C GLN A 87 1.23 -10.04 -4.31
N LEU A 88 0.98 -8.75 -4.50
CA LEU A 88 1.47 -7.99 -5.66
C LEU A 88 3.00 -7.97 -5.69
N ILE A 89 3.65 -7.64 -4.57
CA ILE A 89 5.13 -7.66 -4.48
C ILE A 89 5.69 -9.04 -4.78
N TRP A 90 5.09 -10.10 -4.24
CA TRP A 90 5.46 -11.48 -4.55
C TRP A 90 5.33 -11.77 -6.05
N THR A 91 4.24 -11.34 -6.66
CA THR A 91 3.96 -11.53 -8.09
C THR A 91 5.00 -10.83 -8.95
N ILE A 92 5.36 -9.58 -8.61
CA ILE A 92 6.42 -8.84 -9.32
C ILE A 92 7.76 -9.58 -9.22
N LYS A 93 8.14 -10.05 -8.02
CA LYS A 93 9.38 -10.84 -7.83
C LYS A 93 9.38 -12.11 -8.67
N TYR A 94 8.27 -12.84 -8.65
CA TYR A 94 8.12 -14.07 -9.41
C TYR A 94 8.24 -13.83 -10.92
N CYS A 95 7.59 -12.79 -11.43
CA CYS A 95 7.68 -12.39 -12.84
C CYS A 95 9.10 -12.00 -13.25
N LEU A 96 9.83 -11.27 -12.41
CA LEU A 96 11.23 -10.93 -12.68
C LEU A 96 12.14 -12.16 -12.65
N LEU A 97 11.90 -13.10 -11.73
CA LEU A 97 12.61 -14.38 -11.70
C LEU A 97 12.34 -15.20 -12.96
N GLU A 98 11.09 -15.30 -13.43
CA GLU A 98 10.78 -15.99 -14.68
C GLU A 98 11.46 -15.35 -15.89
N ASN A 99 11.64 -14.03 -15.89
CA ASN A 99 12.34 -13.34 -16.98
C ASN A 99 13.84 -13.58 -16.99
N PHE A 100 14.46 -13.68 -15.81
CA PHE A 100 15.92 -13.71 -15.64
C PHE A 100 16.49 -15.06 -15.23
N SER A 101 15.63 -16.05 -15.00
CA SER A 101 16.03 -17.38 -14.60
C SER A 101 15.13 -18.44 -15.18
N THR A 102 15.75 -19.59 -15.45
CA THR A 102 15.14 -20.77 -16.04
C THR A 102 14.82 -21.84 -14.99
N LYS A 103 15.06 -21.52 -13.72
CA LYS A 103 14.87 -22.42 -12.59
C LYS A 103 13.49 -22.20 -11.98
N ASN A 104 12.83 -23.29 -11.60
CA ASN A 104 11.67 -23.21 -10.73
C ASN A 104 12.10 -22.90 -9.30
N TYR A 105 11.35 -22.03 -8.63
CA TYR A 105 11.63 -21.58 -7.27
C TYR A 105 10.47 -21.89 -6.34
N GLU A 106 10.76 -22.61 -5.24
CA GLU A 106 9.81 -22.83 -4.14
C GLU A 106 9.74 -21.61 -3.21
N ASP A 107 10.89 -20.97 -2.94
CA ASP A 107 11.00 -19.73 -2.17
C ASP A 107 11.37 -18.56 -3.08
N VAL A 108 10.36 -17.77 -3.45
CA VAL A 108 10.48 -16.61 -4.34
C VAL A 108 11.28 -15.48 -3.72
N ASP A 109 11.15 -15.26 -2.41
CA ASP A 109 11.81 -14.14 -1.73
C ASP A 109 13.33 -14.36 -1.67
N SER A 110 13.74 -15.55 -1.24
CA SER A 110 15.16 -15.93 -1.21
C SER A 110 15.75 -15.97 -2.61
N ALA A 111 15.02 -16.52 -3.59
CA ALA A 111 15.46 -16.58 -4.97
C ALA A 111 15.68 -15.18 -5.57
N PHE A 112 14.74 -14.27 -5.36
CA PHE A 112 14.82 -12.90 -5.84
C PHE A 112 15.97 -12.14 -5.20
N TYR A 113 16.17 -12.30 -3.88
CA TYR A 113 17.31 -11.72 -3.18
C TYR A 113 18.64 -12.23 -3.73
N ASN A 114 18.76 -13.54 -3.97
CA ASN A 114 19.96 -14.13 -4.57
C ASN A 114 20.23 -13.59 -5.98
N LEU A 115 19.18 -13.45 -6.81
CA LEU A 115 19.30 -12.82 -8.12
C LEU A 115 19.81 -11.37 -8.02
N TYR A 116 19.29 -10.59 -7.07
CA TYR A 116 19.73 -9.21 -6.84
C TYR A 116 21.20 -9.13 -6.39
N MET A 117 21.62 -10.02 -5.49
CA MET A 117 22.98 -10.05 -4.95
C MET A 117 24.00 -10.49 -6.00
N ASP A 118 23.64 -11.45 -6.86
CA ASP A 118 24.50 -12.00 -7.91
C ASP A 118 24.26 -11.36 -9.30
N ARG A 119 23.52 -10.25 -9.36
CA ARG A 119 23.04 -9.66 -10.62
C ARG A 119 24.12 -9.39 -11.66
N GLU A 120 25.33 -9.03 -11.24
CA GLU A 120 26.44 -8.71 -12.15
C GLU A 120 26.92 -9.96 -12.92
N ASN A 121 26.88 -11.12 -12.27
CA ASN A 121 27.23 -12.40 -12.90
C ASN A 121 26.02 -13.01 -13.60
N ALA A 122 24.86 -13.01 -12.93
CA ALA A 122 23.63 -13.63 -13.41
C ALA A 122 23.04 -12.92 -14.63
N LEU A 123 23.11 -11.59 -14.69
CA LEU A 123 22.59 -10.75 -15.77
C LEU A 123 23.74 -10.20 -16.63
N SER A 124 24.66 -11.08 -17.02
CA SER A 124 25.84 -10.73 -17.81
C SER A 124 25.54 -10.64 -19.33
N ALA A 125 26.49 -10.10 -20.10
CA ALA A 125 26.41 -10.11 -21.55
C ALA A 125 26.33 -11.55 -22.11
N GLU A 126 26.98 -12.51 -21.42
CA GLU A 126 26.91 -13.93 -21.76
C GLU A 126 25.53 -14.52 -21.50
N PHE A 127 24.89 -14.16 -20.37
CA PHE A 127 23.49 -14.52 -20.12
C PHE A 127 22.62 -14.08 -21.28
N TRP A 128 22.68 -12.81 -21.68
CA TRP A 128 21.89 -12.33 -22.80
C TRP A 128 22.26 -13.09 -24.08
N LYS A 129 23.54 -13.21 -24.43
CA LYS A 129 23.96 -13.96 -25.63
C LYS A 129 23.43 -15.40 -25.70
N ASN A 130 23.36 -16.10 -24.57
CA ASN A 130 23.01 -17.53 -24.51
C ASN A 130 21.51 -17.78 -24.25
N ALA A 131 20.88 -16.99 -23.38
CA ALA A 131 19.44 -17.10 -23.06
C ALA A 131 18.55 -16.71 -24.25
N LEU A 132 19.10 -15.95 -25.20
CA LEU A 132 18.39 -15.38 -26.32
C LEU A 132 18.10 -16.34 -27.49
N LEU A 133 18.56 -17.60 -27.48
CA LEU A 133 18.60 -18.37 -28.73
C LEU A 133 18.10 -19.82 -28.80
N GLU A 134 17.82 -20.61 -27.75
CA GLU A 134 17.41 -22.01 -28.09
C GLU A 134 16.53 -22.79 -27.10
N GLU A 135 16.54 -22.58 -25.78
CA GLU A 135 15.92 -23.60 -24.88
C GLU A 135 15.12 -23.07 -23.68
N HIS A 136 14.91 -21.76 -23.56
CA HIS A 136 14.49 -21.17 -22.27
C HIS A 136 13.17 -20.41 -22.28
N LEU A 137 12.44 -20.47 -23.38
CA LEU A 137 11.32 -19.57 -23.65
C LEU A 137 10.03 -20.36 -23.88
N THR A 138 9.76 -21.30 -22.97
CA THR A 138 8.37 -21.72 -22.74
C THR A 138 7.66 -20.57 -22.03
N PRO A 139 6.50 -20.09 -22.52
CA PRO A 139 5.72 -19.12 -21.79
C PRO A 139 5.44 -19.63 -20.38
N SER A 140 5.48 -18.72 -19.41
CA SER A 140 5.15 -18.99 -18.01
C SER A 140 3.91 -19.89 -17.91
N VAL A 141 4.09 -21.07 -17.33
CA VAL A 141 3.01 -22.02 -17.05
C VAL A 141 1.99 -21.42 -16.07
N LYS A 142 2.31 -20.28 -15.42
CA LYS A 142 1.44 -19.65 -14.42
C LYS A 142 0.56 -18.52 -14.95
N LYS A 143 0.81 -17.96 -16.14
CA LYS A 143 -0.07 -16.91 -16.70
C LYS A 143 -1.42 -17.47 -17.20
N TYR A 144 -1.54 -18.80 -17.34
CA TYR A 144 -2.70 -19.44 -17.97
C TYR A 144 -3.11 -20.68 -17.18
N ASN A 145 -4.21 -20.58 -16.44
CA ASN A 145 -4.91 -21.75 -15.93
C ASN A 145 -5.58 -22.49 -17.12
N LEU A 146 -4.78 -23.09 -18.00
CA LEU A 146 -5.22 -23.87 -19.14
C LEU A 146 -4.38 -25.15 -19.18
N ASN A 147 -5.03 -26.26 -18.87
CA ASN A 147 -4.63 -27.58 -19.32
C ASN A 147 -4.45 -27.56 -20.84
N LEU A 148 -3.27 -27.21 -21.33
CA LEU A 148 -2.88 -27.35 -22.74
C LEU A 148 -1.56 -28.11 -22.79
N ILE A 149 -1.67 -29.39 -22.45
CA ILE A 149 -0.74 -30.40 -22.95
C ILE A 149 -0.92 -30.43 -24.47
N GLY A 150 0.11 -30.00 -25.21
CA GLY A 150 0.30 -30.38 -26.61
C GLY A 150 -0.19 -29.42 -27.69
N LYS A 151 0.07 -28.11 -27.59
CA LYS A 151 0.07 -27.25 -28.78
C LYS A 151 1.38 -26.49 -28.89
N ASP A 152 2.02 -26.63 -30.06
CA ASP A 152 3.23 -25.93 -30.48
C ASP A 152 3.26 -24.48 -29.99
N THR A 153 4.03 -24.22 -28.94
CA THR A 153 4.35 -22.87 -28.49
C THR A 153 5.35 -22.30 -29.48
N SER A 154 4.97 -21.23 -30.20
CA SER A 154 5.90 -20.47 -31.03
C SER A 154 7.09 -20.03 -30.19
N TYR A 155 8.31 -20.29 -30.68
CA TYR A 155 9.53 -19.79 -30.05
C TYR A 155 9.49 -18.25 -29.99
N HIS A 156 9.30 -17.69 -28.79
CA HIS A 156 9.44 -16.26 -28.54
C HIS A 156 10.91 -15.96 -28.25
N SER A 157 11.39 -14.75 -28.59
CA SER A 157 12.69 -14.25 -28.13
C SER A 157 12.61 -13.78 -26.67
N ALA A 158 13.73 -13.75 -25.94
CA ALA A 158 13.67 -13.39 -24.51
C ALA A 158 13.18 -11.95 -24.31
N LEU A 159 13.48 -11.05 -25.26
CA LEU A 159 12.96 -9.68 -25.25
C LEU A 159 11.43 -9.63 -25.49
N GLU A 160 10.89 -10.52 -26.34
CA GLU A 160 9.43 -10.60 -26.54
C GLU A 160 8.74 -11.01 -25.24
N LEU A 161 9.25 -12.06 -24.58
CA LEU A 161 8.75 -12.50 -23.26
C LEU A 161 8.91 -11.44 -22.17
N SER A 162 10.01 -10.70 -22.14
CA SER A 162 10.16 -9.56 -21.24
C SER A 162 9.06 -8.51 -21.44
N THR A 163 8.57 -8.30 -22.67
CA THR A 163 7.41 -7.41 -22.89
C THR A 163 6.16 -7.95 -22.21
N GLU A 164 5.84 -9.22 -22.45
CA GLU A 164 4.61 -9.83 -21.92
C GLU A 164 4.59 -9.89 -20.39
N ILE A 165 5.76 -10.07 -19.79
CA ILE A 165 5.96 -10.02 -18.34
C ILE A 165 5.80 -8.58 -17.84
N GLY A 166 6.35 -7.59 -18.55
CA GLY A 166 6.23 -6.17 -18.21
C GLY A 166 4.79 -5.68 -18.24
N ASP A 167 4.05 -6.07 -19.27
CA ASP A 167 2.62 -5.76 -19.43
C ASP A 167 1.79 -6.37 -18.30
N TYR A 168 2.11 -7.61 -17.91
CA TYR A 168 1.46 -8.28 -16.79
C TYR A 168 1.71 -7.56 -15.47
N ILE A 169 2.98 -7.27 -15.15
CA ILE A 169 3.34 -6.51 -13.94
C ILE A 169 2.58 -5.18 -13.88
N ARG A 170 2.55 -4.43 -14.99
CA ARG A 170 1.83 -3.16 -15.05
C ARG A 170 0.33 -3.33 -14.82
N THR A 171 -0.26 -4.37 -15.41
CA THR A 171 -1.69 -4.70 -15.25
C THR A 171 -2.02 -5.00 -13.79
N GLU A 172 -1.25 -5.87 -13.14
CA GLU A 172 -1.41 -6.21 -11.73
C GLU A 172 -1.31 -4.97 -10.82
N ILE A 173 -0.37 -4.05 -11.10
CA ILE A 173 -0.25 -2.80 -10.37
C ILE A 173 -1.48 -1.90 -10.61
N THR A 174 -1.98 -1.80 -11.84
CA THR A 174 -3.17 -0.99 -12.14
C THR A 174 -4.44 -1.56 -11.53
N ASP A 175 -4.58 -2.89 -11.49
CA ASP A 175 -5.72 -3.57 -10.87
C ASP A 175 -5.70 -3.35 -9.35
N PHE A 176 -4.52 -3.45 -8.74
CA PHE A 176 -4.32 -3.11 -7.34
C PHE A 176 -4.74 -1.66 -7.03
N TYR A 177 -4.35 -0.70 -7.89
CA TYR A 177 -4.81 0.69 -7.74
C TYR A 177 -6.32 0.84 -7.89
N ALA A 178 -6.94 0.16 -8.85
CA ALA A 178 -8.39 0.25 -9.07
C ALA A 178 -9.20 -0.13 -7.82
N ILE A 179 -8.67 -1.06 -7.02
CA ILE A 179 -9.33 -1.56 -5.81
C ILE A 179 -8.95 -0.72 -4.59
N TYR A 180 -7.66 -0.39 -4.41
CA TYR A 180 -7.12 0.06 -3.13
C TYR A 180 -6.61 1.51 -3.10
N LEU A 181 -6.76 2.29 -4.17
CA LEU A 181 -6.19 3.65 -4.28
C LEU A 181 -6.48 4.56 -3.07
N LYS A 182 -7.68 4.44 -2.46
CA LYS A 182 -8.08 5.27 -1.32
C LYS A 182 -7.53 4.79 0.02
N PHE A 183 -7.04 3.56 0.10
CA PHE A 183 -6.69 2.88 1.35
C PHE A 183 -5.19 2.67 1.51
N ILE A 184 -4.42 2.87 0.44
CA ILE A 184 -2.96 2.75 0.48
C ILE A 184 -2.35 4.10 0.87
N PRO A 185 -1.43 4.14 1.85
CA PRO A 185 -0.63 5.31 2.17
C PRO A 185 0.08 5.90 0.94
N LEU A 186 0.09 7.23 0.83
CA LEU A 186 0.61 7.94 -0.35
C LEU A 186 2.08 7.63 -0.65
N ASP A 187 2.88 7.38 0.37
CA ASP A 187 4.28 7.00 0.28
C ASP A 187 4.46 5.59 -0.32
N ILE A 188 3.69 4.60 0.15
CA ILE A 188 3.63 3.26 -0.46
C ILE A 188 3.16 3.34 -1.92
N PHE A 189 2.13 4.15 -2.18
CA PHE A 189 1.62 4.37 -3.53
C PHE A 189 2.72 4.93 -4.47
N LYS A 190 3.50 5.92 -4.01
CA LYS A 190 4.59 6.49 -4.81
C LYS A 190 5.66 5.47 -5.17
N GLU A 191 6.04 4.60 -4.25
CA GLU A 191 7.05 3.56 -4.52
C GLU A 191 6.50 2.46 -5.46
N LEU A 192 5.26 2.02 -5.28
CA LEU A 192 4.60 1.12 -6.24
C LEU A 192 4.53 1.75 -7.64
N HIS A 193 4.22 3.05 -7.69
CA HIS A 193 4.18 3.78 -8.95
C HIS A 193 5.57 3.95 -9.56
N GLY A 194 6.60 4.04 -8.72
CA GLY A 194 8.00 3.94 -9.11
C GLY A 194 8.27 2.67 -9.90
N ILE A 195 7.92 1.50 -9.33
CA ILE A 195 8.06 0.20 -10.01
C ILE A 195 7.31 0.19 -11.36
N TYR A 196 6.06 0.66 -11.37
CA TYR A 196 5.28 0.78 -12.61
C TYR A 196 6.04 1.60 -13.67
N LYS A 197 6.57 2.76 -13.29
CA LYS A 197 7.32 3.64 -14.19
C LYS A 197 8.61 3.03 -14.67
N SER A 198 9.38 2.38 -13.80
CA SER A 198 10.62 1.70 -14.16
C SER A 198 10.38 0.60 -15.21
N ILE A 199 9.27 -0.13 -15.09
CA ILE A 199 8.84 -1.11 -16.10
C ILE A 199 8.37 -0.43 -17.40
N GLU A 200 7.54 0.61 -17.30
CA GLU A 200 6.99 1.34 -18.45
C GLU A 200 8.07 1.99 -19.33
N VAL A 201 9.19 2.45 -18.75
CA VAL A 201 10.27 3.11 -19.52
C VAL A 201 11.44 2.19 -19.84
N SER A 202 11.39 0.93 -19.40
CA SER A 202 12.46 -0.04 -19.63
C SER A 202 12.47 -0.54 -21.07
N VAL A 203 13.62 -0.50 -21.75
CA VAL A 203 13.81 -1.12 -23.07
C VAL A 203 13.49 -2.62 -23.06
N LEU A 204 13.62 -3.28 -21.90
CA LEU A 204 13.37 -4.71 -21.76
C LEU A 204 11.88 -5.02 -21.62
N PHE A 205 11.14 -4.25 -20.82
CA PHE A 205 9.77 -4.60 -20.42
C PHE A 205 8.69 -3.71 -21.04
N SER A 206 9.05 -2.57 -21.61
CA SER A 206 8.09 -1.61 -22.14
C SER A 206 7.47 -2.06 -23.46
N ASP A 207 6.18 -1.74 -23.62
CA ASP A 207 5.41 -1.77 -24.87
C ASP A 207 5.31 -0.40 -25.55
N ASN A 208 5.95 0.63 -24.99
CA ASN A 208 5.86 2.00 -25.48
C ASN A 208 6.28 2.05 -26.96
N ALA A 209 5.42 2.60 -27.83
CA ALA A 209 5.64 2.63 -29.27
C ALA A 209 7.01 3.19 -29.70
N TYR A 210 7.56 4.16 -28.96
CA TYR A 210 8.87 4.74 -29.24
C TYR A 210 10.04 3.80 -28.87
N LEU A 211 9.88 2.99 -27.82
CA LEU A 211 10.86 1.98 -27.41
C LEU A 211 10.68 0.68 -28.20
N LEU A 212 9.45 0.40 -28.64
CA LEU A 212 9.07 -0.80 -29.38
C LEU A 212 9.85 -0.93 -30.68
N GLN A 213 10.02 0.16 -31.43
CA GLN A 213 10.80 0.13 -32.67
C GLN A 213 12.27 -0.24 -32.41
N HIS A 214 12.91 0.40 -31.43
CA HIS A 214 14.29 0.08 -31.07
C HIS A 214 14.44 -1.36 -30.57
N LYS A 215 13.47 -1.83 -29.79
CA LYS A 215 13.42 -3.20 -29.29
C LYS A 215 13.21 -4.22 -30.42
N GLN A 216 12.34 -3.92 -31.38
CA GLN A 216 12.13 -4.75 -32.58
C GLN A 216 13.42 -4.85 -33.41
N GLU A 217 14.18 -3.76 -33.54
CA GLU A 217 15.49 -3.79 -34.20
C GLU A 217 16.47 -4.71 -33.46
N LEU A 218 16.53 -4.64 -32.12
CA LEU A 218 17.35 -5.54 -31.31
C LEU A 218 16.91 -7.00 -31.46
N ILE A 219 15.61 -7.27 -31.43
CA ILE A 219 15.03 -8.61 -31.63
C ILE A 219 15.41 -9.16 -33.01
N GLU A 220 15.28 -8.36 -34.07
CA GLU A 220 15.61 -8.80 -35.43
C GLU A 220 17.10 -9.05 -35.63
N LYS A 221 17.96 -8.15 -35.12
CA LYS A 221 19.42 -8.36 -35.12
C LYS A 221 19.78 -9.62 -34.34
N GLN A 222 19.13 -9.86 -33.22
CA GLN A 222 19.34 -11.05 -32.39
C GLN A 222 18.90 -12.33 -33.13
N LYS A 223 17.71 -12.35 -33.74
CA LYS A 223 17.21 -13.47 -34.57
C LYS A 223 18.19 -13.81 -35.70
N LYS A 224 18.85 -12.80 -36.26
CA LYS A 224 19.88 -12.93 -37.32
C LYS A 224 21.31 -13.20 -36.80
N LYS A 225 21.51 -13.23 -35.48
CA LYS A 225 22.84 -13.32 -34.82
C LYS A 225 23.81 -12.19 -35.21
N GLU A 226 23.27 -11.01 -35.48
CA GLU A 226 24.00 -9.79 -35.90
C GLU A 226 24.21 -8.78 -34.75
N LEU A 227 23.67 -9.06 -33.56
CA LEU A 227 23.81 -8.20 -32.39
C LEU A 227 25.29 -8.12 -31.97
N GLN A 228 25.80 -6.91 -31.80
CA GLN A 228 27.19 -6.66 -31.45
C GLN A 228 27.47 -6.96 -29.96
N PRO A 229 28.71 -7.33 -29.58
CA PRO A 229 29.09 -7.52 -28.17
C PRO A 229 28.70 -6.35 -27.25
N GLU A 230 28.91 -5.12 -27.72
CA GLU A 230 28.57 -3.88 -27.01
C GLU A 230 27.06 -3.74 -26.75
N GLU A 231 26.21 -4.25 -27.65
CA GLU A 231 24.76 -4.24 -27.49
C GLU A 231 24.34 -5.24 -26.39
N TYR A 232 25.01 -6.40 -26.26
CA TYR A 232 24.79 -7.33 -25.15
C TYR A 232 25.23 -6.76 -23.81
N GLU A 233 26.38 -6.06 -23.77
CA GLU A 233 26.85 -5.36 -22.56
C GLU A 233 25.84 -4.28 -22.12
N LYS A 234 25.28 -3.55 -23.08
CA LYS A 234 24.24 -2.56 -22.80
C LYS A 234 22.97 -3.21 -22.25
N LEU A 235 22.52 -4.34 -22.81
CA LEU A 235 21.37 -5.08 -22.29
C LEU A 235 21.61 -5.59 -20.85
N ALA A 236 22.82 -6.13 -20.59
CA ALA A 236 23.24 -6.53 -19.26
C ALA A 236 23.14 -5.35 -18.27
N GLN A 237 23.75 -4.21 -18.60
CA GLN A 237 23.71 -3.03 -17.73
C GLN A 237 22.28 -2.52 -17.49
N LEU A 238 21.44 -2.49 -18.53
CA LEU A 238 20.05 -2.07 -18.41
C LEU A 238 19.27 -3.01 -17.48
N SER A 239 19.47 -4.33 -17.61
CA SER A 239 18.81 -5.32 -16.76
C SER A 239 19.24 -5.23 -15.29
N GLN A 240 20.54 -5.01 -15.05
CA GLN A 240 21.08 -4.84 -13.70
C GLN A 240 20.55 -3.56 -13.04
N ASN A 241 20.56 -2.44 -13.77
CA ASN A 241 20.06 -1.16 -13.26
C ASN A 241 18.57 -1.23 -12.93
N LEU A 242 17.77 -1.86 -13.80
CA LEU A 242 16.35 -2.05 -13.55
C LEU A 242 16.10 -2.89 -12.30
N LEU A 243 16.85 -3.99 -12.13
CA LEU A 243 16.69 -4.84 -10.95
C LEU A 243 17.05 -4.11 -9.65
N VAL A 244 18.09 -3.27 -9.69
CA VAL A 244 18.45 -2.41 -8.54
C VAL A 244 17.32 -1.43 -8.20
N ASP A 245 16.79 -0.76 -9.21
CA ASP A 245 15.73 0.24 -9.04
C ASP A 245 14.45 -0.39 -8.45
N ILE A 246 13.99 -1.50 -9.03
CA ILE A 246 12.82 -2.22 -8.53
C ILE A 246 13.06 -2.76 -7.11
N TYR A 247 14.24 -3.33 -6.84
CA TYR A 247 14.58 -3.83 -5.51
C TYR A 247 14.53 -2.72 -4.46
N GLN A 248 15.05 -1.53 -4.79
CA GLN A 248 15.02 -0.38 -3.88
C GLN A 248 13.60 0.04 -3.53
N HIS A 249 12.72 0.14 -4.53
CA HIS A 249 11.30 0.43 -4.31
C HIS A 249 10.64 -0.64 -3.41
N MET A 250 10.90 -1.92 -3.65
CA MET A 250 10.36 -3.00 -2.81
C MET A 250 10.83 -2.93 -1.35
N GLN A 251 12.09 -2.58 -1.10
CA GLN A 251 12.61 -2.40 0.26
C GLN A 251 11.94 -1.22 0.96
N ASN A 252 11.77 -0.10 0.27
CA ASN A 252 11.07 1.07 0.80
C ASN A 252 9.62 0.72 1.15
N ILE A 253 8.92 0.04 0.25
CA ILE A 253 7.55 -0.44 0.46
C ILE A 253 7.47 -1.31 1.72
N SER A 254 8.38 -2.28 1.88
CA SER A 254 8.41 -3.16 3.04
C SER A 254 8.62 -2.39 4.35
N ALA A 255 9.54 -1.42 4.36
CA ALA A 255 9.82 -0.60 5.53
C ALA A 255 8.61 0.26 5.93
N MET A 256 8.00 0.96 4.97
CA MET A 256 6.83 1.80 5.22
C MET A 256 5.61 0.98 5.64
N THR A 257 5.41 -0.20 5.06
CA THR A 257 4.31 -1.11 5.45
C THR A 257 4.43 -1.53 6.91
N LEU A 258 5.66 -1.81 7.37
CA LEU A 258 5.92 -2.12 8.78
C LEU A 258 5.68 -0.91 9.69
N GLU A 259 6.13 0.27 9.28
CA GLU A 259 5.95 1.52 10.03
C GLU A 259 4.46 1.86 10.20
N HIS A 260 3.68 1.86 9.11
CA HIS A 260 2.24 2.11 9.14
C HIS A 260 1.52 1.07 10.00
N HIS A 261 1.89 -0.20 9.89
CA HIS A 261 1.31 -1.24 10.74
C HIS A 261 1.61 -1.03 12.23
N THR A 262 2.82 -0.57 12.57
CA THR A 262 3.22 -0.31 13.97
C THR A 262 2.47 0.89 14.54
N LYS A 263 2.38 1.99 13.78
CA LYS A 263 1.61 3.18 14.17
C LYS A 263 0.13 2.85 14.44
N LEU A 264 -0.46 2.02 13.57
CA LEU A 264 -1.85 1.59 13.73
C LEU A 264 -2.08 0.76 15.00
N LEU A 265 -1.08 0.04 15.49
CA LEU A 265 -1.17 -0.71 16.75
C LEU A 265 -0.94 0.19 17.98
N GLU A 266 -0.20 1.28 17.85
CA GLU A 266 0.06 2.24 18.93
C GLU A 266 -1.12 3.20 19.17
N ASP A 267 -1.92 3.47 18.13
CA ASP A 267 -3.10 4.34 18.20
C ASP A 267 -4.39 3.62 18.68
N GLN A 268 -4.34 2.30 18.96
CA GLN A 268 -5.43 1.47 19.51
C GLN A 268 -5.41 1.40 21.05
#